data_AF-A0A930MWE0-F1
#
_entry.id   AF-A0A930MWE0-F1
#
_cell.length_a   1.000
_cell.length_b   1.000
_cell.length_c   1.000
_cell.angle_alpha   90.00
_cell.angle_beta   90.00
_cell.angle_gamma   90.00
#
_symmetry.space_group_name_H-M   'P 1'
#
loop_
_entity.id
_entity.type
_entity.pdbx_description
1 polymer ?
#
loop_
_entity_poly.entity_id
_entity_poly.type
_entity_poly.pdbx_seq_one_letter_code
_entity_poly.pdbx_strand_id
1 'polypeptide(L)'
;MKTLRKMKVINWHYFDEEEIAFGAATMLSGHSGAGKSTLLDALQYLFIGSQTQTRFNAAATQEARRTLLHYLRGKIKAEGVQY
;
A
#
# COMPACT_ATOMS: atom_id res chain seq x y z
N MET A 1 -18.30 -19.29 4.20
CA MET A 1 -17.32 -18.27 4.64
C MET A 1 -16.90 -17.44 3.44
N LYS A 2 -16.83 -16.11 3.55
CA LYS A 2 -16.39 -15.24 2.44
C LYS A 2 -14.86 -15.28 2.34
N THR A 3 -14.32 -15.22 1.12
CA THR A 3 -12.88 -15.25 0.85
C THR A 3 -12.50 -14.10 -0.09
N LEU A 4 -11.37 -13.44 0.16
CA LEU A 4 -10.79 -12.49 -0.79
C LEU A 4 -10.21 -13.28 -1.96
N ARG A 5 -10.67 -12.99 -3.17
CA ARG A 5 -10.22 -13.68 -4.39
C ARG A 5 -9.41 -12.79 -5.31
N LYS A 6 -9.78 -11.52 -5.38
CA LYS A 6 -9.15 -10.52 -6.24
C LYS A 6 -9.23 -9.15 -5.59
N MET A 7 -8.24 -8.30 -5.86
CA MET A 7 -8.25 -6.88 -5.57
C MET A 7 -7.75 -6.13 -6.79
N LYS A 8 -8.46 -5.07 -7.17
CA LYS A 8 -7.98 -4.11 -8.17
C LYS A 8 -7.43 -2.90 -7.44
N VAL A 9 -6.21 -2.52 -7.75
CA VAL A 9 -5.49 -1.38 -7.16
C VAL A 9 -5.30 -0.34 -8.25
N ILE A 10 -5.80 0.87 -8.03
CA ILE A 10 -5.79 1.95 -9.03
C ILE A 10 -5.23 3.21 -8.38
N ASN A 11 -4.28 3.87 -9.05
CA ASN A 11 -3.65 5.12 -8.61
C ASN A 11 -3.19 5.09 -7.14
N TRP A 12 -2.49 4.01 -6.79
CA TRP A 12 -1.98 3.79 -5.44
C TRP A 12 -0.46 3.73 -5.43
N HIS A 13 0.15 4.88 -5.20
CA HIS A 13 1.59 5.04 -5.06
C HIS A 13 2.39 4.56 -6.28
N TYR A 14 2.98 3.36 -6.24
CA TYR A 14 3.69 2.77 -7.38
C TYR A 14 2.77 2.04 -8.37
N PHE A 15 1.49 1.87 -8.03
CA PHE A 15 0.53 1.10 -8.82
C PHE A 15 -0.41 2.02 -9.59
N ASP A 16 -0.33 1.97 -10.92
CA ASP A 16 -1.24 2.70 -11.80
C ASP A 16 -2.58 1.96 -11.90
N GLU A 17 -2.59 0.74 -12.44
CA GLU A 17 -3.75 -0.12 -12.48
C GLU A 17 -3.31 -1.59 -12.49
N GLU A 18 -3.54 -2.28 -11.38
CA GLU A 18 -3.14 -3.69 -11.23
C GLU A 18 -4.28 -4.53 -10.66
N GLU A 19 -4.44 -5.75 -11.16
CA GLU A 19 -5.34 -6.76 -10.59
C GLU A 19 -4.54 -7.88 -9.94
N ILE A 20 -4.82 -8.14 -8.66
CA ILE A 20 -4.08 -9.07 -7.83
C ILE A 20 -5.00 -10.19 -7.39
N ALA A 21 -4.66 -11.43 -7.75
CA ALA A 21 -5.38 -12.61 -7.34
C ALA A 21 -4.89 -13.12 -5.97
N PHE A 22 -5.81 -13.65 -5.17
CA PHE A 22 -5.54 -14.22 -3.85
C PHE A 22 -6.00 -15.68 -3.78
N GLY A 23 -5.10 -16.53 -3.29
CA GLY A 23 -5.38 -17.93 -2.95
C GLY A 23 -5.82 -18.09 -1.49
N ALA A 24 -5.91 -19.35 -1.02
CA ALA A 24 -6.16 -19.64 0.39
C ALA A 24 -5.05 -19.10 1.32
N ALA A 25 -3.82 -19.07 0.80
CA ALA A 25 -2.69 -18.33 1.33
C ALA A 25 -1.98 -17.66 0.16
N THR A 26 -1.44 -16.45 0.36
CA THR A 26 -0.77 -15.68 -0.69
C THR A 26 0.51 -15.07 -0.12
N MET A 27 1.65 -15.32 -0.75
CA MET A 27 2.94 -14.76 -0.36
C MET A 27 3.28 -13.55 -1.23
N LEU A 28 3.58 -12.42 -0.60
CA LEU A 28 4.09 -11.22 -1.28
C LEU A 28 5.63 -11.26 -1.24
N SER A 29 6.26 -11.47 -2.40
CA SER A 29 7.73 -11.60 -2.52
C SER A 29 8.32 -10.60 -3.52
N GLY A 30 9.64 -10.38 -3.46
CA GLY A 30 10.35 -9.40 -4.29
C GLY A 30 11.39 -8.59 -3.49
N HIS A 31 12.26 -7.86 -4.19
CA HIS A 31 13.31 -7.04 -3.58
C HIS A 31 12.76 -5.89 -2.71
N SER A 32 13.60 -5.29 -1.86
CA SER A 32 13.21 -4.08 -1.10
C SER A 32 12.82 -2.96 -2.07
N GLY A 33 11.72 -2.26 -1.78
CA GLY A 33 11.19 -1.22 -2.68
C GLY A 33 10.23 -1.72 -3.77
N ALA A 34 10.09 -3.03 -4.00
CA ALA A 34 9.19 -3.60 -5.01
C ALA A 34 7.67 -3.43 -4.75
N GLY A 35 7.26 -2.54 -3.82
CA GLY A 35 5.83 -2.27 -3.56
C GLY A 35 5.10 -3.25 -2.63
N LYS A 36 5.76 -4.27 -2.06
CA LYS A 36 5.13 -5.26 -1.16
C LYS A 36 4.36 -4.63 0.02
N SER A 37 5.02 -3.74 0.78
CA SER A 37 4.38 -3.04 1.91
C SER A 37 3.32 -2.04 1.42
N THR A 38 3.54 -1.41 0.27
CA THR A 38 2.56 -0.51 -0.37
C THR A 38 1.25 -1.23 -0.68
N LEU A 39 1.33 -2.48 -1.16
CA LEU A 39 0.17 -3.32 -1.42
C LEU A 39 -0.53 -3.77 -0.12
N LEU A 40 0.24 -4.16 0.88
CA LEU A 40 -0.30 -4.56 2.19
C LEU A 40 -1.04 -3.38 2.87
N ASP A 41 -0.52 -2.17 2.71
CA ASP A 41 -1.15 -0.95 3.20
C ASP A 41 -2.47 -0.64 2.50
N ALA A 42 -2.56 -0.86 1.17
CA ALA A 42 -3.83 -0.74 0.43
C ALA A 42 -4.88 -1.72 0.98
N LEU A 43 -4.46 -2.97 1.20
CA LEU A 43 -5.33 -4.02 1.73
C LEU A 43 -5.81 -3.69 3.14
N GLN A 44 -4.91 -3.20 3.99
CA GLN A 44 -5.26 -2.74 5.34
C GLN A 44 -6.25 -1.59 5.30
N TYR A 45 -6.00 -0.57 4.45
CA TYR A 45 -6.89 0.57 4.31
C TYR A 45 -8.29 0.16 3.85
N LEU A 46 -8.38 -0.78 2.90
CA LEU A 46 -9.65 -1.32 2.40
C LEU A 46 -10.48 -2.00 3.50
N PHE A 47 -9.84 -2.79 4.37
CA PHE A 47 -10.54 -3.51 5.43
C PHE A 47 -10.87 -2.65 6.65
N ILE A 48 -10.00 -1.71 7.02
CA ILE A 48 -10.22 -0.83 8.18
C ILE A 48 -11.20 0.30 7.82
N GLY A 49 -11.09 0.87 6.61
CA GLY A 49 -11.95 1.98 6.17
C GLY A 49 -11.72 3.30 6.93
N SER A 50 -10.61 3.44 7.66
CA SER A 50 -10.29 4.64 8.45
C SER A 50 -8.86 5.12 8.24
N GLN A 51 -8.71 6.40 7.97
CA GLN A 51 -7.40 7.05 7.79
C GLN A 51 -6.60 7.15 9.10
N THR A 52 -7.27 7.26 10.24
CA THR A 52 -6.61 7.46 11.54
C THR A 52 -6.17 6.14 12.18
N GLN A 53 -6.80 5.03 11.80
CA GLN A 53 -6.48 3.70 12.33
C GLN A 53 -5.57 2.88 11.41
N THR A 54 -5.48 3.24 10.13
CA THR A 54 -4.57 2.59 9.18
C THR A 54 -3.12 2.98 9.47
N ARG A 55 -2.27 1.98 9.65
CA ARG A 55 -0.85 2.13 9.99
C ARG A 55 -0.01 1.98 8.72
N PHE A 56 -0.01 3.03 7.92
CA PHE A 56 0.78 3.11 6.70
C PHE A 56 2.28 2.95 6.95
N ASN A 57 2.93 2.12 6.14
CA ASN A 57 4.38 1.92 6.11
C ASN A 57 4.96 1.60 7.51
N ALA A 58 4.29 0.72 8.25
CA ALA A 58 4.51 0.52 9.69
C ALA A 58 5.95 0.15 10.08
N ALA A 59 6.70 -0.49 9.19
CA ALA A 59 8.10 -0.87 9.44
C ALA A 59 9.12 0.25 9.19
N ALA A 60 8.67 1.41 8.72
CA ALA A 60 9.55 2.52 8.35
C ALA A 60 9.94 3.38 9.55
N THR A 61 11.05 4.12 9.40
CA THR A 61 11.45 5.17 10.35
C THR A 61 10.40 6.28 10.42
N GLN A 62 10.45 7.13 11.45
CA GLN A 62 9.45 8.19 11.61
C GLN A 62 9.39 9.14 10.41
N GLU A 63 10.54 9.47 9.83
CA GLU A 63 10.68 10.37 8.67
C GLU A 63 10.12 9.75 7.39
N ALA A 64 10.05 8.42 7.36
CA ALA A 64 9.55 7.64 6.24
C ALA A 64 8.09 7.19 6.41
N ARG A 65 7.41 7.66 7.47
CA ARG A 65 5.96 7.44 7.63
C ARG A 65 5.19 8.05 6.47
N ARG A 66 4.09 7.37 6.12
CA ARG A 66 3.20 7.79 5.04
C ARG A 66 1.80 8.05 5.59
N THR A 67 1.03 8.77 4.80
CA THR A 67 -0.37 9.08 5.03
C THR A 67 -1.13 8.67 3.77
N LEU A 68 -2.47 8.63 3.81
CA LEU A 68 -3.26 8.36 2.62
C LEU A 68 -2.86 9.26 1.44
N LEU A 69 -2.69 10.56 1.69
CA LEU A 69 -2.34 11.53 0.66
C LEU A 69 -0.98 11.21 0.01
N HIS A 70 -0.02 10.70 0.78
CA HIS A 70 1.27 10.28 0.23
C HIS A 70 1.15 9.09 -0.73
N TYR A 71 0.19 8.18 -0.52
CA TYR A 71 -0.09 7.10 -1.47
C TYR A 71 -0.79 7.63 -2.73
N LEU A 72 -1.81 8.47 -2.57
CA LEU A 72 -2.57 9.05 -3.68
C LEU A 72 -1.73 9.96 -4.59
N ARG A 73 -0.67 10.58 -4.04
CA ARG A 73 0.24 11.47 -4.78
C ARG A 73 1.57 10.82 -5.17
N GLY A 74 1.76 9.54 -4.88
CA GLY A 74 2.98 8.84 -5.27
C GLY A 74 4.26 9.35 -4.61
N LYS A 75 4.25 9.70 -3.31
CA LYS A 75 5.45 10.23 -2.63
C LYS A 75 6.63 9.24 -2.67
N ILE A 76 7.67 9.56 -3.43
CA ILE A 76 8.93 8.81 -3.48
C ILE A 76 9.94 9.45 -2.52
N LYS A 77 10.88 8.66 -1.97
CA LYS A 77 12.04 9.23 -1.26
C LYS A 77 12.98 9.86 -2.29
N ALA A 78 12.69 11.11 -2.65
CA ALA A 78 13.61 12.05 -3.28
C ALA A 78 13.27 13.44 -2.73
N GLU A 79 14.32 14.23 -2.54
CA GLU A 79 14.40 15.43 -1.72
C GLU A 79 13.38 16.53 -2.08
N GLY A 80 12.92 17.26 -1.06
CA GLY A 80 12.43 18.63 -1.21
C GLY A 80 11.05 18.87 -1.85
N VAL A 81 10.44 17.91 -2.52
CA VAL A 81 9.13 18.15 -3.16
C VAL A 81 7.99 17.93 -2.17
N GLN A 82 7.52 19.04 -1.59
CA GLN A 82 6.20 19.13 -0.95
C GLN A 82 5.15 19.12 -2.07
N TYR A 83 4.24 18.14 -2.05
CA TYR A 83 3.09 18.13 -2.96
C TYR A 83 1.95 18.98 -2.39
#